data_AF-A0AAJ1XBJ6-F1
#
_entry.id   AF-A0AAJ1XBJ6-F1
#
_cell.length_a   1.000
_cell.length_b   1.000
_cell.length_c   1.000
_cell.angle_alpha   90.00
_cell.angle_beta   90.00
_cell.angle_gamma   90.00
#
_symmetry.space_group_name_H-M   'P 1'
#
loop_
_entity.id
_entity.type
_entity.pdbx_description
1 polymer ?
#
loop_
_entity_poly.entity_id
_entity_poly.type
_entity_poly.pdbx_seq_one_letter_code
_entity_poly.pdbx_strand_id
1 'polypeptide(L)'
;MKKPKPEVQKFNLRMPVDLMERAQEQASVMGVSLNAFILMALSDFVRRIDQQARASTDAEAESIIGAPIKPAPKPRASRASTAKATASKPVEPPMPRVGRNEPCPCGSGRKAKHCHPAYC
;
A
#
# COMPACT_ATOMS: atom_id res chain seq x y z
N MET A 1 -25.36 -26.72 -11.37
CA MET A 1 -23.96 -26.26 -11.41
C MET A 1 -23.74 -25.26 -10.28
N LYS A 2 -22.92 -25.58 -9.26
CA LYS A 2 -22.58 -24.63 -8.18
C LYS A 2 -21.52 -23.66 -8.73
N LYS A 3 -21.82 -22.36 -8.74
CA LYS A 3 -20.84 -21.34 -9.13
C LYS A 3 -19.66 -21.39 -8.13
N PRO A 4 -18.40 -21.32 -8.59
CA PRO A 4 -17.26 -21.27 -7.70
C PRO A 4 -17.33 -20.00 -6.83
N LYS A 5 -17.05 -20.14 -5.54
CA LYS A 5 -17.06 -19.02 -4.60
C LYS A 5 -15.87 -18.10 -4.93
N PRO A 6 -16.07 -16.78 -5.07
CA PRO A 6 -14.97 -15.88 -5.37
C PRO A 6 -13.96 -15.88 -4.22
N GLU A 7 -12.68 -15.86 -4.58
CA GLU A 7 -11.59 -15.69 -3.63
C GLU A 7 -11.56 -14.23 -3.16
N VAL A 8 -11.67 -14.01 -1.85
CA VAL A 8 -11.71 -12.66 -1.26
C VAL A 8 -10.48 -12.48 -0.38
N GLN A 9 -9.68 -11.45 -0.66
CA GLN A 9 -8.55 -11.06 0.18
C GLN A 9 -8.98 -10.04 1.22
N LYS A 10 -8.64 -10.28 2.49
CA LYS A 10 -8.91 -9.33 3.58
C LYS A 10 -7.86 -8.22 3.59
N PHE A 11 -8.32 -6.98 3.53
CA PHE A 11 -7.48 -5.80 3.63
C PHE A 11 -7.82 -5.00 4.89
N ASN A 12 -6.82 -4.56 5.65
CA ASN A 12 -7.02 -3.76 6.87
C ASN A 12 -6.62 -2.30 6.60
N LEU A 13 -7.59 -1.40 6.68
CA LEU A 13 -7.41 0.03 6.50
C LEU A 13 -7.32 0.75 7.84
N ARG A 14 -6.49 1.79 7.92
CA ARG A 14 -6.55 2.81 8.97
C ARG A 14 -7.05 4.10 8.34
N MET A 15 -8.19 4.59 8.81
CA MET A 15 -8.81 5.82 8.29
C MET A 15 -8.86 6.88 9.40
N PRO A 16 -8.77 8.17 9.06
CA PRO A 16 -9.07 9.26 9.97
C PRO A 16 -10.48 9.13 10.55
N VAL A 17 -10.67 9.53 11.81
CA VAL A 17 -11.95 9.37 12.52
C VAL A 17 -13.06 10.15 11.81
N ASP A 18 -12.79 11.40 11.41
CA ASP A 18 -13.76 12.26 10.72
C ASP A 18 -14.25 11.65 9.39
N LEU A 19 -13.37 10.92 8.69
CA LEU A 19 -13.72 10.28 7.43
C LEU A 19 -14.60 9.04 7.67
N MET A 20 -14.31 8.28 8.73
CA MET A 20 -15.09 7.11 9.09
C MET A 20 -16.52 7.49 9.47
N GLU A 21 -16.69 8.55 10.26
CA GLU A 21 -18.00 9.06 10.68
C GLU A 21 -18.84 9.48 9.46
N ARG A 22 -18.27 10.30 8.57
CA ARG A 22 -18.93 10.69 7.31
C ARG A 22 -19.29 9.48 6.45
N ALA A 23 -18.41 8.50 6.33
CA ALA A 23 -18.68 7.30 5.55
C ALA A 23 -19.82 6.46 6.14
N GLN A 24 -19.92 6.40 7.47
CA GLN A 24 -21.02 5.73 8.17
C GLN A 24 -22.35 6.43 7.93
N GLU A 25 -22.39 7.76 8.09
CA GLU A 25 -23.61 8.55 7.83
C GLU A 25 -24.08 8.36 6.38
N GLN A 26 -23.18 8.46 5.41
CA GLN A 26 -23.53 8.29 3.99
C GLN A 26 -24.02 6.86 3.69
N ALA A 27 -23.40 5.85 4.29
CA ALA A 27 -23.85 4.47 4.15
C ALA A 27 -25.26 4.29 4.75
N SER A 28 -25.53 4.89 5.91
CA SER A 28 -26.86 4.89 6.54
C SER A 28 -27.92 5.59 5.69
N VAL A 29 -27.59 6.75 5.10
CA VAL A 29 -28.50 7.48 4.19
C VAL A 29 -28.84 6.65 2.96
N MET A 30 -27.85 5.96 2.38
CA MET A 30 -28.07 5.08 1.23
C MET A 30 -28.68 3.71 1.59
N GLY A 31 -28.88 3.41 2.88
CA GLY A 31 -29.44 2.14 3.34
C GLY A 31 -28.55 0.93 3.04
N VAL A 32 -27.24 1.13 2.90
CA VAL A 32 -26.26 0.07 2.61
C VAL A 32 -25.29 -0.14 3.77
N SER A 33 -24.66 -1.31 3.82
CA SER A 33 -23.58 -1.55 4.78
C SER A 33 -22.37 -0.66 4.47
N LEU A 34 -21.62 -0.27 5.52
CA LEU A 34 -20.37 0.49 5.36
C LEU A 34 -19.37 -0.19 4.42
N ASN A 35 -19.27 -1.53 4.48
CA ASN A 35 -18.39 -2.28 3.58
C ASN A 35 -18.84 -2.15 2.11
N ALA A 36 -20.13 -2.23 1.83
CA ALA A 36 -20.67 -2.03 0.49
C ALA A 36 -20.41 -0.61 -0.02
N PHE A 37 -20.60 0.39 0.85
CA PHE A 37 -20.30 1.79 0.54
C PHE A 37 -18.83 2.00 0.16
N ILE A 38 -17.90 1.47 0.96
CA ILE A 38 -16.47 1.57 0.71
C ILE A 38 -16.11 0.89 -0.62
N LEU A 39 -16.65 -0.30 -0.90
CA LEU A 39 -16.42 -1.00 -2.17
C LEU A 39 -16.94 -0.19 -3.36
N MET A 40 -18.14 0.39 -3.28
CA MET A 40 -18.69 1.25 -4.33
C MET A 40 -17.83 2.48 -4.58
N ALA A 41 -17.39 3.16 -3.51
CA ALA A 41 -16.54 4.33 -3.60
C ALA A 41 -15.19 3.99 -4.27
N LEU A 42 -14.57 2.86 -3.89
CA LEU A 42 -13.34 2.37 -4.50
C LEU A 42 -13.54 1.99 -5.97
N SER A 43 -14.61 1.27 -6.30
CA SER A 43 -14.91 0.90 -7.69
C SER A 43 -15.12 2.12 -8.58
N ASP A 44 -15.85 3.13 -8.11
CA ASP A 44 -16.05 4.36 -8.88
C ASP A 44 -14.76 5.17 -9.01
N PHE A 45 -13.93 5.22 -7.96
CA PHE A 45 -12.64 5.90 -8.00
C PHE A 45 -11.69 5.27 -9.03
N VAL A 46 -11.54 3.94 -9.03
CA VAL A 46 -10.73 3.21 -10.01
C VAL A 46 -11.25 3.45 -11.42
N ARG A 47 -12.57 3.37 -11.63
CA ARG A 47 -13.21 3.63 -12.92
C ARG A 47 -12.88 5.03 -13.44
N ARG A 48 -12.90 6.06 -12.57
CA ARG A 48 -12.56 7.44 -12.95
C ARG A 48 -11.11 7.58 -13.37
N ILE A 49 -10.18 6.95 -12.65
CA ILE A 49 -8.75 6.95 -13.00
C ILE A 49 -8.55 6.31 -14.39
N ASP A 50 -9.14 5.14 -14.62
CA ASP A 50 -9.02 4.44 -15.90
C ASP A 50 -9.60 5.26 -17.06
N GLN A 51 -10.73 5.95 -16.84
CA GLN A 51 -11.33 6.83 -17.84
C GLN A 51 -10.47 8.04 -18.16
N GLN A 52 -9.84 8.66 -17.17
CA GLN A 52 -8.92 9.78 -17.38
C GLN A 52 -7.67 9.34 -18.16
N ALA A 53 -7.13 8.16 -17.85
CA ALA A 53 -6.01 7.60 -18.57
C ALA A 53 -6.36 7.35 -20.05
N ARG A 54 -7.53 6.77 -20.33
CA ARG A 54 -8.00 6.54 -21.71
C ARG A 54 -8.30 7.84 -22.47
N ALA A 55 -8.97 8.79 -21.83
CA ALA A 55 -9.25 10.08 -22.45
C ALA A 55 -7.96 10.84 -22.79
N SER A 56 -6.92 10.71 -21.97
CA SER A 56 -5.61 11.31 -22.24
C SER A 56 -4.90 10.62 -23.41
N THR A 57 -5.00 9.30 -23.54
CA THR A 57 -4.43 8.57 -24.70
C THR A 57 -5.22 8.79 -25.98
N ASP A 58 -6.54 8.93 -25.91
CA ASP A 58 -7.39 9.19 -27.07
C ASP A 58 -7.25 10.65 -27.54
N ALA A 59 -7.04 11.61 -26.62
CA ALA A 59 -6.71 12.99 -26.97
C ALA A 59 -5.34 13.15 -27.65
N GLU A 60 -4.35 12.31 -27.31
CA GLU A 60 -3.11 12.20 -28.07
C GLU A 60 -3.31 11.41 -29.39
N ALA A 61 -4.19 10.40 -29.43
CA ALA A 61 -4.44 9.60 -30.63
C ALA A 61 -5.21 10.37 -31.73
N GLU A 62 -6.12 11.29 -31.38
CA GLU A 62 -6.76 12.20 -32.36
C GLU A 62 -5.82 13.29 -32.89
N SER A 63 -4.63 13.47 -32.27
CA SER A 63 -3.57 14.37 -32.75
C SER A 63 -2.53 13.67 -33.64
N ILE A 64 -2.58 12.34 -33.82
CA ILE A 64 -1.53 11.55 -34.52
C ILE A 64 -1.98 11.09 -35.93
N ILE A 65 -3.00 11.69 -36.54
CA ILE A 65 -3.21 11.62 -38.00
C ILE A 65 -2.51 12.83 -38.65
N GLY A 66 -1.18 12.89 -38.51
CA GLY A 66 -0.39 14.03 -38.96
C GLY A 66 1.12 13.95 -38.68
N ALA A 67 1.80 13.00 -39.33
CA ALA A 67 3.26 12.89 -39.51
C ALA A 67 4.14 12.39 -38.32
N PRO A 68 5.31 11.74 -38.58
CA PRO A 68 5.91 10.77 -37.65
C PRO A 68 7.27 11.15 -37.00
N ILE A 69 7.64 10.36 -35.95
CA ILE A 69 8.97 10.05 -35.33
C ILE A 69 9.61 11.18 -34.44
N LYS A 70 10.03 11.00 -33.16
CA LYS A 70 11.13 10.14 -32.60
C LYS A 70 11.15 10.09 -31.05
N PRO A 71 11.74 9.05 -30.42
CA PRO A 71 11.77 8.87 -28.96
C PRO A 71 12.83 9.73 -28.24
N ALA A 72 12.51 10.01 -26.97
CA ALA A 72 13.23 10.66 -25.85
C ALA A 72 14.75 10.96 -25.93
N PRO A 73 15.16 12.01 -25.19
CA PRO A 73 16.41 11.98 -24.43
C PRO A 73 16.16 12.15 -22.92
N LYS A 74 16.73 11.26 -22.11
CA LYS A 74 17.04 11.53 -20.69
C LYS A 74 18.39 12.24 -20.60
N PRO A 75 18.51 13.25 -19.73
CA PRO A 75 19.74 13.39 -18.93
C PRO A 75 19.38 13.74 -17.47
N ARG A 76 20.20 13.58 -16.44
CA ARG A 76 21.45 12.87 -16.17
C ARG A 76 21.58 12.97 -14.64
N ALA A 77 22.12 11.94 -14.00
CA ALA A 77 22.48 12.00 -12.59
C ALA A 77 23.38 13.21 -12.29
N SER A 78 23.09 13.95 -11.22
CA SER A 78 24.06 14.80 -10.54
C SER A 78 24.20 14.36 -9.09
N ARG A 79 25.47 14.26 -8.71
CA ARG A 79 26.01 13.50 -7.59
C ARG A 79 26.34 14.44 -6.43
N ALA A 80 26.10 13.95 -5.21
CA ALA A 80 26.78 14.23 -3.95
C ALA A 80 26.64 15.61 -3.26
N SER A 81 26.29 15.57 -1.97
CA SER A 81 27.08 16.11 -0.83
C SER A 81 26.39 15.66 0.47
N THR A 82 26.85 14.60 1.15
CA THR A 82 27.79 14.55 2.31
C THR A 82 27.25 15.02 3.67
N ALA A 83 27.64 14.23 4.70
CA ALA A 83 27.47 14.35 6.15
C ALA A 83 26.13 13.78 6.69
N LYS A 84 26.09 12.87 7.67
CA LYS A 84 27.03 12.58 8.76
C LYS A 84 26.82 11.14 9.23
N ALA A 85 27.86 10.31 9.14
CA ALA A 85 27.90 9.00 9.76
C ALA A 85 28.21 9.18 11.26
N THR A 86 27.29 8.78 12.13
CA THR A 86 27.61 8.41 13.51
C THR A 86 27.70 6.90 13.54
N ALA A 87 28.94 6.40 13.55
CA ALA A 87 29.25 5.00 13.72
C ALA A 87 28.85 4.55 15.14
N SER A 88 27.71 3.88 15.26
CA SER A 88 27.41 3.04 16.42
C SER A 88 27.90 1.64 16.09
N LYS A 89 28.89 1.16 16.86
CA LYS A 89 29.46 -0.18 16.74
C LYS A 89 28.34 -1.24 16.72
N PRO A 90 28.39 -2.26 15.84
CA PRO A 90 27.50 -3.41 15.95
C PRO A 90 27.83 -4.14 17.26
N VAL A 91 26.93 -4.06 18.23
CA VAL A 91 26.90 -5.03 19.32
C VAL A 91 26.30 -6.29 18.70
N GLU A 92 27.14 -7.27 18.39
CA GLU A 92 26.67 -8.59 17.97
C GLU A 92 25.80 -9.15 19.11
N PRO A 93 24.51 -9.46 18.86
CA PRO A 93 23.70 -10.09 19.88
C PRO A 93 24.28 -11.49 20.16
N PRO A 94 24.41 -11.89 21.44
CA PRO A 94 25.01 -13.17 21.83
C PRO A 94 24.20 -14.40 21.39
N MET A 95 23.05 -14.22 20.73
CA MET A 95 22.09 -15.28 20.40
C MET A 95 21.39 -15.02 19.04
N PRO A 96 20.95 -16.09 18.34
CA PRO A 96 20.36 -15.99 17.00
C PRO A 96 19.08 -15.13 16.98
N ARG A 97 18.89 -14.38 15.89
CA ARG A 97 17.67 -13.61 15.65
C ARG A 97 16.49 -14.57 15.50
N VAL A 98 15.51 -14.48 16.39
CA VAL A 98 14.27 -15.27 16.37
C VAL A 98 13.13 -14.43 15.84
N GLY A 99 12.28 -15.05 15.02
CA GLY A 99 11.12 -14.37 14.43
C GLY A 99 10.22 -13.75 15.51
N ARG A 100 9.64 -12.59 15.21
CA ARG A 100 8.84 -11.77 16.16
C ARG A 100 7.73 -12.53 16.92
N ASN A 101 7.22 -13.63 16.36
CA ASN A 101 6.16 -14.46 16.95
C ASN A 101 6.63 -15.83 17.47
N GLU A 102 7.89 -16.20 17.27
CA GLU A 102 8.50 -17.46 17.74
C GLU A 102 8.65 -17.46 19.28
N PRO A 103 8.76 -18.64 19.92
CA PRO A 103 9.09 -18.75 21.34
C PRO A 103 10.44 -18.08 21.64
N CYS A 104 10.48 -17.31 22.72
CA CYS A 104 11.68 -16.57 23.11
C CYS A 104 12.78 -17.53 23.63
N PRO A 105 14.02 -17.44 23.11
CA PRO A 105 15.12 -18.35 23.45
C PRO A 105 15.64 -18.21 24.89
N CYS A 106 15.13 -17.24 25.66
CA CYS A 106 15.46 -17.08 27.08
C CYS A 106 14.72 -18.07 28.01
N GLY A 107 14.02 -19.08 27.46
CA GLY A 107 13.32 -20.11 28.23
C GLY A 107 12.03 -19.65 28.91
N SER A 108 11.53 -18.45 28.61
CA SER A 108 10.34 -17.87 29.28
C SER A 108 8.99 -18.39 28.77
N GLY A 109 8.98 -19.15 27.67
CA GLY A 109 7.76 -19.64 27.01
C GLY A 109 6.90 -18.56 26.33
N ARG A 110 7.32 -17.29 26.35
CA ARG A 110 6.59 -16.15 25.75
C ARG A 110 7.09 -15.87 24.33
N LYS A 111 6.26 -15.24 23.50
CA LYS A 111 6.65 -14.83 22.13
C LYS A 111 7.77 -13.78 22.18
N ALA A 112 8.72 -13.83 21.24
CA ALA A 112 9.88 -12.94 21.19
C ALA A 112 9.49 -11.44 21.29
N LYS A 113 8.41 -11.02 20.59
CA LYS A 113 7.89 -9.64 20.67
C LYS A 113 7.47 -9.15 22.06
N HIS A 114 7.14 -10.05 22.97
CA HIS A 114 6.65 -9.72 24.31
C HIS A 114 7.68 -9.97 25.40
N CYS A 115 8.82 -10.56 25.05
CA CYS A 115 9.86 -10.88 26.02
C CYS A 115 11.13 -10.11 25.72
N HIS A 116 11.60 -10.14 24.47
CA HIS A 116 12.83 -9.49 24.05
C HIS A 116 12.70 -9.05 22.57
N PRO A 117 12.21 -7.82 22.33
CA PRO A 117 11.94 -7.33 20.98
C PRO A 117 13.21 -7.10 20.15
N ALA A 118 14.38 -7.06 20.78
CA ALA A 118 15.67 -6.89 20.13
C ALA A 118 16.15 -8.13 19.35
N TYR A 119 15.54 -9.31 19.56
CA TYR A 119 15.88 -10.52 18.79
C TYR A 119 15.19 -10.60 17.41
N CYS A 120 14.39 -9.59 17.03
CA CYS A 120 13.68 -9.51 15.75
C CYS A 120 14.57 -9.08 14.57
#